data_AF-A0A378MXY3-F1
#
_entry.id   AF-A0A378MXY3-F1
#
_cell.length_a   1.000
_cell.length_b   1.000
_cell.length_c   1.000
_cell.angle_alpha   90.00
_cell.angle_beta   90.00
_cell.angle_gamma   90.00
#
_symmetry.space_group_name_H-M   'P 1'
#
loop_
_entity.id
_entity.type
_entity.pdbx_description
1 polymer ?
#
loop_
_entity_poly.entity_id
_entity_poly.type
_entity_poly.pdbx_seq_one_letter_code
_entity_poly.pdbx_strand_id
1 'polypeptide(L)'
;MVKTAANKAYRGLVQDSEEQKAFQQISWLSFEKGKVSSVDWFGYVFSDKRMKSPPAFDALNGSSGENNLFGTDTENNRHFTLYSAERSANKDLNLADPQIVKRMNPMHYLDNPNAAEHWRIRVGTADRDTSLAISAILAIKLQMAGKNVNYETPWNVPHSGDYDVNELFLWLMS
;
A
#
# COMPACT_ATOMS: atom_id res chain seq x y z
N MET A 1 -11.67 -4.12 -1.26
CA MET A 1 -10.99 -2.93 -0.73
C MET A 1 -11.57 -1.66 -1.34
N VAL A 2 -11.28 -1.34 -2.61
CA VAL A 2 -11.73 -0.08 -3.25
C VAL A 2 -13.25 0.11 -3.23
N LYS A 3 -14.05 -0.92 -3.57
CA LYS A 3 -15.52 -0.86 -3.48
C LYS A 3 -16.02 -0.54 -2.06
N THR A 4 -15.37 -1.11 -1.04
CA THR A 4 -15.72 -0.90 0.37
C THR A 4 -15.42 0.54 0.77
N ALA A 5 -14.25 1.05 0.40
CA ALA A 5 -13.85 2.44 0.60
C ALA A 5 -14.81 3.43 -0.07
N ALA A 6 -15.13 3.17 -1.35
CA ALA A 6 -16.06 3.97 -2.13
C ALA A 6 -17.44 4.01 -1.47
N ASN A 7 -17.94 2.86 -1.01
CA ASN A 7 -19.21 2.79 -0.29
C ASN A 7 -19.19 3.55 1.04
N LYS A 8 -18.11 3.44 1.84
CA LYS A 8 -17.95 4.18 3.11
C LYS A 8 -17.99 5.69 2.85
N ALA A 9 -17.24 6.16 1.85
CA ALA A 9 -17.21 7.56 1.44
C ALA A 9 -18.58 8.04 0.93
N TYR A 10 -19.18 7.30 0.00
CA TYR A 10 -20.47 7.65 -0.60
C TYR A 10 -21.60 7.78 0.44
N ARG A 11 -21.63 6.88 1.44
CA ARG A 11 -22.61 6.93 2.54
C ARG A 11 -22.44 8.14 3.47
N GLY A 12 -21.23 8.70 3.53
CA GLY A 12 -20.95 9.90 4.33
C GLY A 12 -21.37 11.20 3.66
N LEU A 13 -21.76 11.17 2.38
CA LEU A 13 -22.20 12.35 1.64
C LEU A 13 -23.65 12.69 1.97
N VAL A 14 -23.95 13.99 1.98
CA VAL A 14 -25.32 14.49 2.14
C VAL A 14 -26.14 14.11 0.90
N GLN A 15 -27.36 13.63 1.13
CA GLN A 15 -28.25 13.25 0.05
C GLN A 15 -28.57 14.44 -0.86
N ASP A 16 -28.55 14.22 -2.18
CA ASP A 16 -28.80 15.21 -3.23
C ASP A 16 -27.82 16.40 -3.27
N SER A 17 -26.70 16.30 -2.55
CA SER A 17 -25.64 17.31 -2.59
C SER A 17 -24.86 17.28 -3.91
N GLU A 18 -24.19 18.38 -4.23
CA GLU A 18 -23.35 18.46 -5.43
C GLU A 18 -22.18 17.47 -5.35
N GLU A 19 -21.62 17.23 -4.16
CA GLU A 19 -20.59 16.23 -3.92
C GLU A 19 -21.09 14.81 -4.20
N GLN A 20 -22.31 14.47 -3.78
CA GLN A 20 -22.91 13.17 -4.06
C GLN A 20 -23.13 12.97 -5.57
N LYS A 21 -23.65 13.99 -6.25
CA LYS A 21 -23.85 13.96 -7.71
C LYS A 21 -22.51 13.82 -8.44
N ALA A 22 -21.48 14.56 -8.03
CA ALA A 22 -20.14 14.46 -8.59
C ALA A 22 -19.53 13.06 -8.35
N PHE A 23 -19.72 12.47 -7.17
CA PHE A 23 -19.27 11.11 -6.88
C PHE A 23 -19.92 10.08 -7.81
N GLN A 24 -21.20 10.27 -8.16
CA GLN A 24 -21.91 9.42 -9.11
C GLN A 24 -21.41 9.56 -10.57
N GLN A 25 -20.65 10.61 -10.89
CA GLN A 25 -20.03 10.78 -12.22
C GLN A 25 -18.68 10.05 -12.35
N ILE A 26 -18.18 9.38 -11.30
CA ILE A 26 -16.95 8.60 -11.39
C ILE A 26 -17.18 7.42 -12.33
N SER A 27 -16.56 7.49 -13.51
CA SER A 27 -16.84 6.59 -14.64
C SER A 27 -16.54 5.11 -14.39
N TRP A 28 -15.62 4.81 -13.47
CA TRP A 28 -15.23 3.45 -13.11
C TRP A 28 -16.03 2.88 -11.91
N LEU A 29 -17.04 3.61 -11.43
CA LEU A 29 -18.00 3.13 -10.42
C LEU A 29 -19.36 2.87 -11.06
N SER A 30 -20.03 1.81 -10.60
CA SER A 30 -21.46 1.62 -10.89
C SER A 30 -22.27 1.72 -9.60
N PHE A 31 -23.52 2.18 -9.74
CA PHE A 31 -24.41 2.44 -8.62
C PHE A 31 -25.72 1.67 -8.80
N GLU A 32 -26.19 1.02 -7.73
CA GLU A 32 -27.50 0.38 -7.68
C GLU A 32 -28.09 0.57 -6.29
N LYS A 33 -29.38 0.90 -6.21
CA LYS A 33 -30.12 1.02 -4.93
C LYS A 33 -29.40 1.91 -3.91
N GLY A 34 -28.89 3.07 -4.35
CA GLY A 34 -28.25 4.06 -3.48
C GLY A 34 -26.89 3.63 -2.89
N LYS A 35 -26.17 2.70 -3.53
CA LYS A 35 -24.83 2.26 -3.13
C LYS A 35 -23.96 1.95 -4.33
N VAL A 36 -22.65 1.93 -4.14
CA VAL A 36 -21.70 1.49 -5.16
C VAL A 36 -21.81 -0.03 -5.32
N SER A 37 -22.26 -0.50 -6.49
CA SER A 37 -22.51 -1.91 -6.79
C SER A 37 -21.27 -2.62 -7.34
N SER A 38 -20.44 -1.93 -8.13
CA SER A 38 -19.22 -2.49 -8.70
C SER A 38 -18.13 -1.43 -8.89
N VAL A 39 -16.91 -1.91 -9.15
CA VAL A 39 -15.74 -1.11 -9.50
C VAL A 39 -15.19 -1.73 -10.78
N ASP A 40 -15.08 -0.97 -11.85
CA ASP A 40 -14.23 -1.34 -12.97
C ASP A 40 -12.78 -1.20 -12.52
N TRP A 41 -12.11 -2.35 -12.33
CA TRP A 41 -10.75 -2.38 -11.81
C TRP A 41 -9.75 -1.71 -12.75
N PHE A 42 -9.88 -1.91 -14.07
CA PHE A 42 -8.99 -1.28 -15.02
C PHE A 42 -9.29 0.21 -15.12
N GLY A 43 -10.56 0.58 -15.15
CA GLY A 43 -10.98 1.98 -15.07
C GLY A 43 -10.39 2.70 -13.85
N TYR A 44 -10.38 2.07 -12.67
CA TYR A 44 -9.75 2.60 -11.45
C TYR A 44 -8.21 2.66 -11.55
N VAL A 45 -7.56 1.59 -12.01
CA VAL A 45 -6.09 1.55 -12.11
C VAL A 45 -5.57 2.58 -13.11
N PHE A 46 -6.31 2.83 -14.20
CA PHE A 46 -5.97 3.80 -15.24
C PHE A 46 -6.61 5.17 -15.03
N SER A 47 -7.37 5.38 -13.96
CA SER A 47 -7.93 6.71 -13.66
C SER A 47 -6.88 7.72 -13.22
N ASP A 48 -5.63 7.27 -12.99
CA ASP A 48 -4.50 8.11 -12.61
C ASP A 48 -3.20 7.60 -13.26
N LYS A 49 -2.18 8.47 -13.32
CA LYS A 49 -0.89 8.15 -13.91
C LYS A 49 -0.13 7.17 -13.03
N ARG A 50 0.51 6.18 -13.67
CA ARG A 50 1.49 5.30 -13.01
C ARG A 50 2.65 6.12 -12.44
N MET A 51 2.91 5.97 -11.14
CA MET A 51 3.92 6.77 -10.43
C MET A 51 5.37 6.36 -10.73
N LYS A 52 5.67 5.05 -10.72
CA LYS A 52 7.05 4.53 -10.82
C LYS A 52 7.25 3.73 -12.10
N SER A 53 8.44 3.82 -12.72
CA SER A 53 8.86 2.96 -13.85
C SER A 53 9.14 1.51 -13.38
N PRO A 54 9.15 0.49 -14.26
CA PRO A 54 9.52 -0.87 -13.86
C PRO A 54 11.05 -1.10 -13.99
N PRO A 55 11.69 -1.83 -13.07
CA PRO A 55 11.18 -2.23 -11.75
C PRO A 55 10.99 -1.02 -10.83
N ALA A 56 9.92 -1.03 -10.04
CA ALA A 56 9.50 0.14 -9.26
C ALA A 56 10.36 0.43 -8.02
N PHE A 57 11.10 -0.56 -7.52
CA PHE A 57 11.86 -0.45 -6.27
C PHE A 57 13.32 -0.81 -6.48
N ASP A 58 13.64 -1.99 -7.01
CA ASP A 58 15.03 -2.39 -7.30
C ASP A 58 15.41 -1.95 -8.72
N ALA A 59 15.87 -0.70 -8.88
CA ALA A 59 16.13 -0.12 -10.18
C ALA A 59 17.31 -0.83 -10.87
N LEU A 60 17.22 -1.09 -12.18
CA LEU A 60 18.26 -1.81 -12.93
C LEU A 60 19.61 -1.08 -13.02
N ASN A 61 19.64 0.22 -12.71
CA ASN A 61 20.86 1.02 -12.63
C ASN A 61 21.27 1.32 -11.17
N GLY A 62 20.55 0.76 -10.19
CA GLY A 62 20.80 0.97 -8.75
C GLY A 62 20.46 2.35 -8.22
N SER A 63 19.67 3.16 -8.94
CA SER A 63 19.46 4.57 -8.59
C SER A 63 18.25 4.85 -7.70
N SER A 64 17.53 3.82 -7.21
CA SER A 64 16.37 4.06 -6.35
C SER A 64 16.79 4.34 -4.90
N GLY A 65 15.86 4.92 -4.12
CA GLY A 65 16.06 5.06 -2.68
C GLY A 65 16.17 3.71 -1.98
N GLU A 66 15.46 2.70 -2.45
CA GLU A 66 15.53 1.34 -1.90
C GLU A 66 16.88 0.67 -2.21
N ASN A 67 17.48 0.94 -3.37
CA ASN A 67 18.85 0.48 -3.64
C ASN A 67 19.84 1.08 -2.63
N ASN A 68 19.67 2.37 -2.30
CA ASN A 68 20.48 3.05 -1.31
C ASN A 68 20.28 2.49 0.11
N LEU A 69 19.03 2.20 0.49
CA LEU A 69 18.68 1.59 1.77
C LEU A 69 19.45 0.27 2.00
N PHE A 70 19.66 -0.51 0.95
CA PHE A 70 20.38 -1.78 1.03
C PHE A 70 21.90 -1.67 0.83
N GLY A 71 22.43 -0.45 0.74
CA GLY A 71 23.86 -0.19 0.75
C GLY A 71 24.57 -0.61 2.05
N THR A 72 25.84 -0.25 2.15
CA THR A 72 26.72 -0.45 3.31
C THR A 72 27.55 0.80 3.54
N ASP A 73 28.40 0.78 4.57
CA ASP A 73 29.38 1.82 4.85
C ASP A 73 30.37 2.06 3.71
N THR A 74 30.66 1.04 2.90
CA THR A 74 31.58 1.12 1.76
C THR A 74 30.91 1.14 0.38
N GLU A 75 29.61 0.87 0.29
CA GLU A 75 28.88 0.76 -0.98
C GLU A 75 27.50 1.42 -0.86
N ASN A 76 27.31 2.55 -1.53
CA ASN A 76 26.08 3.33 -1.37
C ASN A 76 24.81 2.62 -1.81
N ASN A 77 24.86 1.75 -2.83
CA ASN A 77 23.69 1.15 -3.44
C ASN A 77 23.90 -0.34 -3.66
N ARG A 78 22.89 -1.16 -3.39
CA ARG A 78 22.88 -2.58 -3.72
C ARG A 78 21.56 -3.00 -4.33
N HIS A 79 21.59 -4.06 -5.13
CA HIS A 79 20.38 -4.77 -5.52
C HIS A 79 19.85 -5.59 -4.34
N PHE A 80 18.56 -5.84 -4.30
CA PHE A 80 17.91 -6.66 -3.25
C PHE A 80 16.96 -7.71 -3.84
N THR A 81 16.97 -7.85 -5.16
CA THR A 81 16.31 -8.91 -5.91
C THR A 81 17.28 -9.54 -6.90
N LEU A 82 17.18 -10.85 -7.07
CA LEU A 82 17.96 -11.56 -8.10
C LEU A 82 17.65 -11.03 -9.50
N TYR A 83 16.37 -10.72 -9.77
CA TYR A 83 15.93 -10.24 -11.07
C TYR A 83 16.69 -9.00 -11.53
N SER A 84 16.79 -7.97 -10.68
CA SER A 84 17.47 -6.72 -11.02
C SER A 84 18.98 -6.88 -11.00
N ALA A 85 19.55 -7.66 -10.09
CA ALA A 85 20.99 -7.95 -10.06
C ALA A 85 21.47 -8.60 -11.38
N GLU A 86 20.76 -9.63 -11.85
CA GLU A 86 21.08 -10.32 -13.11
C GLU A 86 21.00 -9.38 -14.32
N ARG A 87 20.01 -8.48 -14.32
CA ARG A 87 19.69 -7.57 -15.44
C ARG A 87 20.29 -6.17 -15.26
N SER A 88 21.13 -6.00 -14.26
CA SER A 88 21.69 -4.70 -13.95
C SER A 88 22.56 -4.19 -15.08
N ALA A 89 22.40 -2.92 -15.41
CA ALA A 89 23.29 -2.20 -16.31
C ALA A 89 24.62 -1.84 -15.62
N ASN A 90 24.64 -1.81 -14.29
CA ASN A 90 25.83 -1.55 -13.49
C ASN A 90 26.30 -2.85 -12.82
N LYS A 91 27.35 -3.47 -13.37
CA LYS A 91 27.89 -4.74 -12.89
C LYS A 91 28.71 -4.64 -11.60
N ASP A 92 29.00 -3.43 -11.14
CA ASP A 92 29.73 -3.20 -9.89
C ASP A 92 28.82 -3.22 -8.65
N LEU A 93 27.49 -3.17 -8.84
CA LEU A 93 26.53 -3.22 -7.75
C LEU A 93 26.35 -4.65 -7.24
N ASN A 94 26.56 -4.84 -5.94
CA ASN A 94 26.38 -6.13 -5.30
C ASN A 94 24.90 -6.42 -5.00
N LEU A 95 24.60 -7.71 -4.86
CA LEU A 95 23.35 -8.16 -4.25
C LEU A 95 23.49 -8.08 -2.72
N ALA A 96 22.51 -7.46 -2.06
CA ALA A 96 22.44 -7.37 -0.62
C ALA A 96 22.36 -8.77 0.02
N ASP A 97 22.99 -8.91 1.19
CA ASP A 97 22.90 -10.14 1.99
C ASP A 97 21.41 -10.47 2.26
N PRO A 98 20.93 -11.67 1.90
CA PRO A 98 19.55 -12.08 2.16
C PRO A 98 19.12 -11.94 3.63
N GLN A 99 20.04 -12.01 4.59
CA GLN A 99 19.73 -11.78 6.01
C GLN A 99 19.43 -10.31 6.32
N ILE A 100 20.04 -9.35 5.61
CA ILE A 100 19.67 -7.93 5.71
C ILE A 100 18.28 -7.72 5.12
N VAL A 101 18.03 -8.25 3.91
CA VAL A 101 16.71 -8.15 3.26
C VAL A 101 15.61 -8.75 4.13
N LYS A 102 15.86 -9.93 4.72
CA LYS A 102 14.97 -10.59 5.67
C LYS A 102 14.62 -9.68 6.86
N ARG A 103 15.63 -9.02 7.47
CA ARG A 103 15.43 -8.13 8.62
C ARG A 103 14.53 -6.94 8.32
N MET A 104 14.54 -6.44 7.08
CA MET A 104 13.73 -5.30 6.64
C MET A 104 12.29 -5.68 6.26
N ASN A 105 11.93 -6.97 6.29
CA ASN A 105 10.64 -7.44 5.84
C ASN A 105 9.81 -8.03 7.00
N PRO A 106 8.72 -7.37 7.44
CA PRO A 106 7.91 -7.83 8.58
C PRO A 106 7.26 -9.20 8.35
N MET A 107 7.12 -9.64 7.08
CA MET A 107 6.53 -10.93 6.72
C MET A 107 7.29 -12.13 7.28
N HIS A 108 8.56 -11.97 7.69
CA HIS A 108 9.37 -13.04 8.30
C HIS A 108 9.18 -13.18 9.81
N TYR A 109 8.41 -12.29 10.45
CA TYR A 109 8.33 -12.16 11.90
C TYR A 109 6.90 -12.22 12.44
N LEU A 110 5.95 -12.66 11.62
CA LEU A 110 4.52 -12.65 11.95
C LEU A 110 4.18 -13.55 13.15
N ASP A 111 4.90 -14.67 13.30
CA ASP A 111 4.71 -15.65 14.38
C ASP A 111 5.63 -15.39 15.58
N ASN A 112 6.34 -14.25 15.62
CA ASN A 112 7.21 -13.91 16.74
C ASN A 112 6.33 -13.70 18.00
N PRO A 113 6.55 -14.46 19.10
CA PRO A 113 5.73 -14.34 20.31
C PRO A 113 5.88 -12.99 21.00
N ASN A 114 6.95 -12.24 20.70
CA ASN A 114 7.20 -10.90 21.22
C ASN A 114 6.71 -9.79 20.25
N ALA A 115 6.10 -10.13 19.12
CA ALA A 115 5.55 -9.13 18.21
C ALA A 115 4.26 -8.50 18.76
N ALA A 116 3.99 -7.27 18.36
CA ALA A 116 2.76 -6.56 18.70
C ALA A 116 1.52 -7.38 18.37
N GLU A 117 0.52 -7.33 19.26
CA GLU A 117 -0.73 -8.09 19.12
C GLU A 117 -1.79 -7.32 18.34
N HIS A 118 -1.81 -5.99 18.46
CA HIS A 118 -2.79 -5.11 17.84
C HIS A 118 -2.15 -4.28 16.73
N TRP A 119 -2.73 -4.35 15.53
CA TRP A 119 -2.23 -3.70 14.32
C TRP A 119 -3.31 -2.82 13.71
N ARG A 120 -3.02 -1.54 13.51
CA ARG A 120 -3.85 -0.63 12.70
C ARG A 120 -3.10 -0.29 11.42
N ILE A 121 -3.64 -0.68 10.28
CA ILE A 121 -3.00 -0.48 8.97
C ILE A 121 -3.93 0.33 8.08
N ARG A 122 -3.39 1.36 7.42
CA ARG A 122 -4.10 2.21 6.46
C ARG A 122 -3.26 2.38 5.20
N VAL A 123 -3.87 2.22 4.03
CA VAL A 123 -3.28 2.63 2.73
C VAL A 123 -4.37 3.23 1.87
N GLY A 124 -4.23 4.51 1.52
CA GLY A 124 -5.26 5.24 0.80
C GLY A 124 -5.52 4.71 -0.61
N THR A 125 -6.76 4.83 -1.10
CA THR A 125 -7.10 4.42 -2.48
C THR A 125 -6.56 5.40 -3.53
N ALA A 126 -5.92 6.50 -3.16
CA ALA A 126 -5.15 7.35 -4.07
C ALA A 126 -3.63 7.20 -3.87
N ASP A 127 -3.17 6.34 -2.95
CA ASP A 127 -1.74 6.00 -2.80
C ASP A 127 -1.30 5.14 -4.01
N ARG A 128 -0.18 5.54 -4.64
CA ARG A 128 0.42 4.89 -5.81
C ARG A 128 1.91 4.57 -5.60
N ASP A 129 2.44 4.77 -4.40
CA ASP A 129 3.84 4.55 -4.07
C ASP A 129 4.21 3.07 -4.00
N THR A 130 3.21 2.24 -3.68
CA THR A 130 3.26 0.78 -3.78
C THR A 130 1.90 0.20 -4.18
N SER A 131 1.86 -1.08 -4.53
CA SER A 131 0.59 -1.76 -4.83
C SER A 131 -0.25 -1.89 -3.55
N LEU A 132 -1.56 -1.63 -3.64
CA LEU A 132 -2.52 -1.93 -2.58
C LEU A 132 -2.44 -3.40 -2.10
N ALA A 133 -1.94 -4.31 -2.95
CA ALA A 133 -1.73 -5.70 -2.57
C ALA A 133 -0.70 -5.86 -1.44
N ILE A 134 0.31 -5.00 -1.32
CA ILE A 134 1.37 -5.16 -0.31
C ILE A 134 0.80 -5.06 1.11
N SER A 135 0.03 -4.02 1.40
CA SER A 135 -0.58 -3.87 2.72
C SER A 135 -1.68 -4.89 2.98
N ALA A 136 -2.43 -5.26 1.95
CA ALA A 136 -3.47 -6.30 2.06
C ALA A 136 -2.87 -7.67 2.40
N ILE A 137 -1.77 -8.05 1.74
CA ILE A 137 -1.05 -9.31 2.01
C ILE A 137 -0.54 -9.33 3.45
N LEU A 138 0.06 -8.24 3.94
CA LEU A 138 0.51 -8.13 5.32
C LEU A 138 -0.65 -8.26 6.30
N ALA A 139 -1.75 -7.53 6.09
CA ALA A 139 -2.93 -7.58 6.95
C ALA A 139 -3.52 -9.01 7.03
N ILE A 140 -3.68 -9.68 5.88
CA ILE A 140 -4.18 -11.06 5.82
C ILE A 140 -3.25 -12.00 6.59
N LYS A 141 -1.93 -11.87 6.38
CA LYS A 141 -0.95 -12.76 7.01
C LYS A 141 -0.85 -12.55 8.52
N LEU A 142 -0.97 -11.31 9.01
CA LEU A 142 -1.10 -11.02 10.43
C LEU A 142 -2.37 -11.64 11.03
N GLN A 143 -3.52 -11.51 10.35
CA GLN A 143 -4.78 -12.16 10.79
C GLN A 143 -4.65 -13.68 10.84
N MET A 144 -4.01 -14.29 9.84
CA MET A 144 -3.74 -15.74 9.81
C MET A 144 -2.82 -16.18 10.96
N ALA A 145 -1.91 -15.31 11.42
CA ALA A 145 -1.05 -15.53 12.58
C ALA A 145 -1.76 -15.24 13.92
N GLY A 146 -3.08 -15.02 13.92
CA GLY A 146 -3.89 -14.80 15.11
C GLY A 146 -3.88 -13.37 15.65
N LYS A 147 -3.23 -12.43 14.95
CA LYS A 147 -3.12 -11.02 15.39
C LYS A 147 -4.44 -10.27 15.21
N ASN A 148 -4.68 -9.30 16.08
CA ASN A 148 -5.80 -8.37 15.95
C ASN A 148 -5.45 -7.26 14.95
N VAL A 149 -6.07 -7.29 13.77
CA VAL A 149 -5.76 -6.37 12.67
C VAL A 149 -6.97 -5.51 12.29
N ASN A 150 -6.84 -4.21 12.49
CA ASN A 150 -7.74 -3.19 11.96
C ASN A 150 -7.15 -2.62 10.64
N TYR A 151 -7.59 -3.18 9.51
CA TYR A 151 -7.12 -2.78 8.19
C TYR A 151 -8.21 -2.04 7.39
N GLU A 152 -7.86 -0.87 6.84
CA GLU A 152 -8.72 -0.16 5.90
C GLU A 152 -7.91 0.44 4.74
N THR A 153 -8.60 0.69 3.62
CA THR A 153 -8.07 1.49 2.52
C THR A 153 -8.89 2.78 2.36
N PRO A 154 -8.54 3.89 3.04
CA PRO A 154 -9.37 5.09 3.03
C PRO A 154 -9.56 5.69 1.63
N TRP A 155 -10.78 6.13 1.34
CA TRP A 155 -11.14 6.65 0.03
C TRP A 155 -10.41 7.96 -0.30
N ASN A 156 -9.81 8.01 -1.49
CA ASN A 156 -9.16 9.19 -2.06
C ASN A 156 -8.06 9.82 -1.19
N VAL A 157 -7.49 9.04 -0.25
CA VAL A 157 -6.31 9.45 0.51
C VAL A 157 -5.05 9.13 -0.32
N PRO A 158 -4.13 10.10 -0.51
CA PRO A 158 -2.89 9.90 -1.27
C PRO A 158 -1.82 9.20 -0.42
N HIS A 159 -0.56 9.27 -0.83
CA HIS A 159 0.58 8.83 -0.02
C HIS A 159 0.78 9.77 1.18
N SER A 160 0.12 9.47 2.29
CA SER A 160 0.16 10.25 3.51
C SER A 160 -0.13 9.42 4.77
N GLY A 161 0.20 9.99 5.94
CA GLY A 161 -0.11 9.47 7.27
C GLY A 161 -0.86 10.51 8.10
N ASP A 162 -1.28 10.12 9.30
CA ASP A 162 -1.86 10.98 10.35
C ASP A 162 -3.08 11.84 9.95
N TYR A 163 -3.72 11.55 8.82
CA TYR A 163 -4.93 12.25 8.36
C TYR A 163 -6.20 11.86 9.16
N ASP A 164 -6.15 10.76 9.91
CA ASP A 164 -7.28 10.21 10.67
C ASP A 164 -6.98 10.09 12.19
N VAL A 165 -6.22 11.04 12.75
CA VAL A 165 -5.77 11.01 14.16
C VAL A 165 -6.90 10.79 15.19
N ASN A 166 -8.09 11.33 14.95
CA ASN A 166 -9.23 11.10 15.86
C ASN A 166 -9.67 9.62 15.84
N GLU A 167 -9.75 9.00 14.67
CA GLU A 167 -10.04 7.56 14.56
C GLU A 167 -8.91 6.70 15.11
N LEU A 168 -7.66 7.15 14.96
CA LEU A 168 -6.50 6.50 15.58
C LEU A 168 -6.61 6.52 17.11
N PHE A 169 -6.91 7.67 17.72
CA PHE A 169 -7.08 7.75 19.18
C PHE A 169 -8.28 6.93 19.67
N LEU A 170 -9.41 6.95 18.94
CA LEU A 170 -10.55 6.10 19.28
C LEU A 170 -10.18 4.60 19.25
N TRP A 171 -9.38 4.17 18.27
CA TRP A 171 -8.89 2.79 18.21
C TRP A 171 -7.91 2.45 19.35
N LEU A 172 -7.06 3.40 19.76
CA LEU A 172 -6.15 3.19 20.90
C LEU A 172 -6.91 3.03 22.23
N MET A 173 -8.11 3.60 22.34
CA MET A 173 -8.93 3.54 23.55
C MET A 173 -9.93 2.37 23.58
N SER A 174 -10.05 1.61 22.48
CA SER A 174 -10.99 0.47 22.34
C SER A 174 -10.35 -0.86 22.73
#